data_AF-A0A9P7CZ60-F1
#
_entry.id   AF-A0A9P7CZ60-F1
#
_cell.length_a   1.000
_cell.length_b   1.000
_cell.length_c   1.000
_cell.angle_alpha   90.00
_cell.angle_beta   90.00
_cell.angle_gamma   90.00
#
_symmetry.space_group_name_H-M   'P 1'
#
loop_
_entity.id
_entity.type
_entity.pdbx_description
1 polymer ?
#
loop_
_entity_poly.entity_id
_entity_poly.type
_entity_poly.pdbx_seq_one_letter_code
_entity_poly.pdbx_strand_id
1 'polypeptide(L)'
;MSFITRAYFIRRNSCGSLPVYTDIRNGGTKYLISIRNVQGKVDSLANDLKQSLFSHNSPQANRLKVQVVAQRHLVVSGGRWKNDVISWLTSKGF
;
A
#
# COMPACT_ATOMS: atom_id res chain seq x y z
N MET A 1 -28.97 6.62 -3.43
CA MET A 1 -27.56 6.27 -3.68
C MET A 1 -26.69 7.12 -2.76
N SER A 2 -26.23 6.55 -1.65
CA SER A 2 -25.28 7.22 -0.75
C SER A 2 -23.87 7.10 -1.32
N PHE A 3 -23.24 8.22 -1.66
CA PHE A 3 -21.83 8.23 -2.03
C PHE A 3 -21.02 8.00 -0.76
N ILE A 4 -20.40 6.82 -0.62
CA ILE A 4 -19.42 6.59 0.45
C ILE A 4 -18.21 7.48 0.14
N THR A 5 -18.05 8.56 0.89
CA THR A 5 -16.86 9.41 0.83
C THR A 5 -15.69 8.65 1.45
N ARG A 6 -14.85 8.05 0.61
CA ARG A 6 -13.59 7.46 1.11
C ARG A 6 -12.64 8.58 1.52
N ALA A 7 -12.00 8.42 2.67
CA ALA A 7 -11.01 9.37 3.18
C ALA A 7 -9.80 9.54 2.25
N TYR A 8 -9.56 8.55 1.38
CA TYR A 8 -8.50 8.55 0.39
C TYR A 8 -8.92 7.84 -0.90
N PHE A 9 -8.22 8.16 -2.00
CA PHE A 9 -8.37 7.53 -3.30
C PHE A 9 -6.99 7.32 -3.94
N ILE A 10 -6.83 6.22 -4.69
CA ILE A 10 -5.57 5.92 -5.40
C ILE A 10 -5.84 6.00 -6.89
N ARG A 11 -5.23 6.98 -7.56
CA ARG A 11 -5.38 7.12 -9.01
C ARG A 11 -4.44 6.15 -9.73
N ARG A 12 -4.98 5.40 -10.70
CA ARG A 12 -4.20 4.60 -11.66
C ARG A 12 -3.13 5.45 -12.35
N ASN A 13 -2.03 4.82 -12.75
CA ASN A 13 -1.00 5.50 -13.55
C ASN A 13 -1.49 5.78 -14.98
N SER A 14 -0.67 6.43 -15.80
CA SER A 14 -1.01 6.79 -17.19
C SER A 14 -1.35 5.57 -18.06
N CYS A 15 -0.85 4.39 -17.71
CA CYS A 15 -1.14 3.12 -18.39
C CYS A 15 -2.33 2.35 -17.76
N GLY A 16 -3.11 2.97 -16.87
CA GLY A 16 -4.28 2.34 -16.22
C GLY A 16 -3.95 1.32 -15.11
N SER A 17 -2.68 1.14 -14.75
CA SER A 17 -2.24 0.17 -13.73
C SER A 17 -2.23 0.78 -12.33
N LEU A 18 -2.35 -0.08 -11.30
CA LEU A 18 -2.15 0.35 -9.91
C LEU A 18 -0.72 0.88 -9.73
N PRO A 19 -0.54 2.04 -9.07
CA PRO A 19 0.76 2.69 -8.94
C PRO A 19 1.61 2.06 -7.81
N VAL A 20 1.84 0.75 -7.89
CA VAL A 20 2.58 -0.07 -6.91
C VAL A 20 3.90 -0.54 -7.51
N TYR A 21 5.00 -0.11 -6.91
CA TYR A 21 6.36 -0.34 -7.41
C TYR A 21 7.21 -1.04 -6.37
N THR A 22 8.19 -1.81 -6.81
CA THR A 22 9.18 -2.45 -5.92
C THR A 22 10.54 -1.83 -6.17
N ASP A 23 11.17 -1.38 -5.10
CA ASP A 23 12.57 -0.97 -5.04
C ASP A 23 13.33 -2.02 -4.23
N ILE A 24 14.39 -2.58 -4.82
CA ILE A 24 15.20 -3.66 -4.24
C ILE A 24 16.57 -3.10 -3.91
N ARG A 25 16.93 -3.14 -2.63
CA ARG A 25 18.19 -2.59 -2.08
C ARG A 25 19.00 -3.67 -1.35
N ASN A 26 20.19 -3.29 -0.89
CA ASN A 26 21.08 -4.15 -0.09
C ASN A 26 21.37 -5.50 -0.77
N GLY A 27 21.78 -5.48 -2.04
CA GLY A 27 22.15 -6.69 -2.77
C GLY A 27 21.00 -7.70 -2.93
N GLY A 28 19.75 -7.25 -3.03
CA GLY A 28 18.61 -8.15 -3.21
C GLY A 28 17.86 -8.55 -1.94
N THR A 29 18.28 -8.07 -0.77
CA THR A 29 17.72 -8.51 0.52
C THR A 29 16.62 -7.58 1.04
N LYS A 30 16.63 -6.29 0.66
CA LYS A 30 15.67 -5.30 1.16
C LYS A 30 14.67 -4.92 0.08
N TYR A 31 13.40 -5.28 0.29
CA TYR A 31 12.29 -4.95 -0.60
C TYR A 31 11.47 -3.80 -0.02
N LEU A 32 11.33 -2.73 -0.80
CA LEU A 32 10.52 -1.56 -0.49
C LEU A 32 9.41 -1.43 -1.52
N ILE A 33 8.16 -1.52 -1.09
CA ILE A 33 6.99 -1.47 -1.95
C ILE A 33 6.41 -0.07 -1.85
N SER A 34 6.55 0.74 -2.90
CA SER A 34 6.04 2.11 -2.96
C SER A 34 4.64 2.12 -3.56
N ILE A 35 3.66 2.69 -2.84
CA ILE A 35 2.33 3.02 -3.36
C ILE A 35 2.27 4.52 -3.60
N ARG A 36 1.93 4.91 -4.83
CA ARG A 36 1.91 6.33 -5.26
C ARG A 36 0.51 6.80 -5.63
N ASN A 37 0.41 8.08 -6.05
CA ASN A 37 -0.82 8.71 -6.51
C ASN A 37 -1.99 8.68 -5.51
N VAL A 38 -1.68 8.68 -4.22
CA VAL A 38 -2.70 8.80 -3.17
C VAL A 38 -3.25 10.24 -3.19
N GLN A 39 -4.57 10.34 -3.09
CA GLN A 39 -5.33 11.57 -2.93
C GLN A 39 -6.09 11.48 -1.59
N GLY A 40 -6.27 12.61 -0.91
CA GLY A 40 -6.89 12.64 0.41
C GLY A 40 -5.92 12.23 1.53
N LYS A 41 -6.44 11.60 2.59
CA LYS A 41 -5.71 11.31 3.83
C LYS A 41 -4.83 10.06 3.69
N VAL A 42 -3.54 10.24 3.38
CA VAL A 42 -2.57 9.13 3.25
C VAL A 42 -2.41 8.31 4.53
N ASP A 43 -2.55 8.93 5.70
CA ASP A 43 -2.48 8.24 6.99
C ASP A 43 -3.61 7.25 7.19
N SER A 44 -4.81 7.54 6.67
CA SER A 44 -5.94 6.61 6.68
C SER A 44 -5.63 5.35 5.85
N LEU A 45 -5.01 5.52 4.68
CA LEU A 45 -4.55 4.37 3.87
C LEU A 45 -3.45 3.58 4.60
N ALA A 46 -2.51 4.26 5.26
CA ALA A 46 -1.46 3.61 6.02
C ALA A 46 -2.01 2.78 7.20
N ASN A 47 -3.02 3.30 7.90
CA ASN A 47 -3.69 2.60 8.99
C ASN A 47 -4.48 1.38 8.48
N ASP A 48 -5.24 1.54 7.40
CA ASP A 48 -5.99 0.44 6.78
C ASP A 48 -5.07 -0.70 6.33
N LEU A 49 -3.91 -0.36 5.74
CA LEU A 49 -2.90 -1.35 5.35
C LEU A 49 -2.37 -2.12 6.57
N LYS A 50 -2.01 -1.41 7.65
CA LYS A 50 -1.52 -2.04 8.89
C LYS A 50 -2.56 -3.00 9.50
N GLN A 51 -3.84 -2.65 9.40
CA GLN A 51 -4.93 -3.41 10.01
C GLN A 51 -5.38 -4.61 9.18
N SER A 52 -5.29 -4.54 7.84
CA SER A 52 -6.01 -5.47 6.97
C SER A 52 -5.22 -6.04 5.79
N LEU A 53 -3.94 -5.68 5.62
CA LEU A 53 -3.12 -6.29 4.56
C LEU A 53 -2.87 -7.78 4.83
N PHE A 54 -2.69 -8.16 6.09
CA PHE A 54 -2.48 -9.54 6.53
C PHE A 54 -3.35 -9.86 7.75
N SER A 55 -3.63 -11.14 7.95
CA SER A 55 -4.35 -11.62 9.14
C SER A 55 -3.62 -11.22 10.42
N HIS A 56 -4.39 -10.87 11.44
CA HIS A 56 -3.87 -10.54 12.77
C HIS A 56 -3.00 -11.67 13.32
N ASN A 57 -1.89 -11.32 14.00
CA ASN A 57 -0.88 -12.26 14.54
C ASN A 57 -0.17 -13.18 13.53
N SER A 58 -0.34 -12.96 12.22
CA SER A 58 0.47 -13.68 11.22
C SER A 58 1.94 -13.23 11.26
N PRO A 59 2.90 -14.10 10.90
CA PRO A 59 4.31 -13.71 10.78
C PRO A 59 4.53 -12.51 9.84
N GLN A 60 3.70 -12.39 8.80
CA GLN A 60 3.71 -11.26 7.86
C GLN A 60 3.26 -9.97 8.55
N ALA A 61 2.16 -10.00 9.31
CA ALA A 61 1.68 -8.85 10.07
C ALA A 61 2.73 -8.36 11.08
N ASN A 62 3.42 -9.28 11.77
CA ASN A 62 4.47 -8.94 12.73
C ASN A 62 5.69 -8.26 12.07
N ARG A 63 5.94 -8.54 10.79
CA ARG A 63 7.02 -7.93 10.01
C ARG A 63 6.61 -6.65 9.31
N LEU A 64 5.30 -6.36 9.21
CA LEU A 64 4.73 -5.28 8.41
C LEU A 64 5.18 -3.92 8.90
N LYS A 65 5.93 -3.20 8.06
CA LYS A 65 6.27 -1.80 8.28
C LYS A 65 5.64 -0.96 7.18
N VAL A 66 4.88 0.05 7.58
CA VAL A 66 4.24 1.02 6.67
C VAL A 66 4.70 2.41 7.08
N GLN A 67 5.33 3.13 6.15
CA GLN A 67 5.86 4.48 6.36
C GLN A 67 5.27 5.43 5.34
N VAL A 68 4.77 6.57 5.80
CA VAL A 68 4.39 7.69 4.93
C VAL A 68 5.68 8.45 4.59
N VAL A 69 6.02 8.53 3.30
CA VAL A 69 7.28 9.17 2.85
C VAL A 69 7.03 10.59 2.34
N ALA A 70 5.79 10.92 1.99
CA ALA A 70 5.32 12.26 1.66
C ALA A 70 3.78 12.28 1.72
N GLN A 71 3.15 13.44 1.51
CA GLN A 71 1.69 13.59 1.55
C GLN A 71 0.91 12.68 0.58
N ARG A 72 1.56 12.12 -0.44
CA ARG A 72 0.89 11.35 -1.51
C ARG A 72 1.43 9.95 -1.72
N HIS A 73 2.46 9.55 -0.98
CA HIS A 73 3.19 8.29 -1.19
C HIS A 73 3.45 7.60 0.15
N LEU A 74 3.36 6.27 0.13
CA LEU A 74 3.76 5.43 1.26
C LEU A 74 4.66 4.28 0.79
N VAL A 75 5.43 3.76 1.72
CA VAL A 75 6.33 2.64 1.53
C VAL A 75 5.97 1.53 2.50
N VAL A 76 5.76 0.33 1.97
CA VAL A 76 5.56 -0.91 2.71
C VAL A 76 6.86 -1.72 2.65
N SER A 77 7.30 -2.28 3.78
CA SER A 77 8.53 -3.08 3.86
C SER A 77 8.48 -4.11 4.97
N GLY A 78 9.39 -5.07 4.93
CA GLY A 78 9.43 -6.21 5.87
C GLY A 78 9.31 -7.57 5.16
N GLY A 79 8.95 -7.57 3.88
CA GLY A 79 8.91 -8.76 3.02
C GLY A 79 8.65 -8.40 1.55
N ARG A 80 8.50 -9.44 0.73
CA ARG A 80 8.21 -9.34 -0.72
C ARG A 80 6.70 -9.25 -0.95
N TRP A 81 6.10 -8.07 -0.75
CA TRP A 81 4.64 -7.94 -0.66
C TRP A 81 3.97 -7.19 -1.81
N LYS A 82 4.61 -7.10 -2.98
CA LYS A 82 4.04 -6.37 -4.13
C LYS A 82 2.68 -6.94 -4.52
N ASN A 83 2.57 -8.26 -4.64
CA ASN A 83 1.35 -8.93 -5.09
C ASN A 83 0.26 -8.85 -4.03
N ASP A 84 0.60 -8.98 -2.75
CA ASP A 84 -0.34 -8.82 -1.64
C ASP A 84 -0.96 -7.42 -1.64
N VAL A 85 -0.11 -6.38 -1.80
CA VAL A 85 -0.57 -4.99 -1.86
C VAL A 85 -1.46 -4.75 -3.09
N ILE A 86 -1.10 -5.28 -4.26
CA ILE A 86 -1.94 -5.17 -5.48
C ILE A 86 -3.29 -5.85 -5.27
N SER A 87 -3.31 -7.06 -4.73
CA SER A 87 -4.53 -7.82 -4.45
C SER A 87 -5.43 -7.07 -3.48
N TRP A 88 -4.86 -6.54 -2.40
CA TRP A 88 -5.57 -5.77 -1.38
C TRP A 88 -6.15 -4.45 -1.93
N LEU A 89 -5.42 -3.76 -2.79
CA LEU A 89 -5.93 -2.54 -3.45
C LEU A 89 -7.05 -2.85 -4.43
N THR A 90 -6.89 -3.92 -5.20
CA THR A 90 -7.88 -4.38 -6.18
C THR A 90 -9.17 -4.81 -5.48
N SER A 91 -9.09 -5.55 -4.37
CA SER A 91 -10.27 -5.97 -3.60
C SER A 91 -11.04 -4.79 -3.00
N LYS A 92 -10.38 -3.65 -2.80
CA LYS A 92 -10.98 -2.40 -2.35
C LYS A 92 -11.59 -1.56 -3.47
N GLY A 93 -11.45 -1.97 -4.73
CA GLY A 93 -11.97 -1.27 -5.91
C GLY A 93 -11.10 -0.11 -6.40
N PHE A 94 -9.81 -0.10 -6.05
CA PHE A 94 -8.84 0.86 -6.59
C PHE A 94 -8.24 0.36 -7.90
#